data_AF-A0A6J8EFA1-F1
#
_entry.id   AF-A0A6J8EFA1-F1
#
_cell.length_a   1.000
_cell.length_b   1.000
_cell.length_c   1.000
_cell.angle_alpha   90.00
_cell.angle_beta   90.00
_cell.angle_gamma   90.00
#
_symmetry.space_group_name_H-M   'P 1'
#
loop_
_entity.id
_entity.type
_entity.pdbx_description
1 polymer ?
#
loop_
_entity_poly.entity_id
_entity_poly.type
_entity_poly.pdbx_seq_one_letter_code
_entity_poly.pdbx_strand_id
1 'polypeptide(L)'
;MDPGDKVKEMTEIGSQKDDTIADDNKQDETSNVFSDLRRSTREVKYTDRMSEYRQEEFNKRKQKLMTIFDKWKDNVRKCRNLLKKECQESVLVDIIDSVKHLESSVVEHFEDLRTLGTITPEIARKVDACVAISADLLKTVNERLCEIVKSLICLVKRAALES
;
A
#
# COMPACT_ATOMS: atom_id res chain seq x y z
N MET A 1 0.45 -22.90 62.43
CA MET A 1 0.26 -23.57 61.14
C MET A 1 -1.19 -23.98 61.09
N ASP A 2 -1.99 -23.19 60.40
CA ASP A 2 -3.41 -23.44 60.11
C ASP A 2 -3.55 -23.44 58.59
N PRO A 3 -4.34 -24.36 58.02
CA PRO A 3 -5.26 -23.90 56.99
C PRO A 3 -6.60 -24.66 57.02
N GLY A 4 -7.70 -23.92 56.94
CA GLY A 4 -9.04 -24.51 56.86
C GLY A 4 -10.18 -23.55 56.55
N ASP A 5 -9.97 -22.55 55.70
CA ASP A 5 -11.07 -21.68 55.25
C ASP A 5 -11.79 -22.28 54.03
N LYS A 6 -13.05 -22.67 54.28
CA LYS A 6 -14.07 -22.89 53.25
C LYS A 6 -14.88 -21.59 53.13
N VAL A 7 -14.97 -21.03 51.92
CA VAL A 7 -15.98 -20.01 51.61
C VAL A 7 -16.79 -20.46 50.40
N LYS A 8 -18.09 -20.60 50.66
CA LYS A 8 -19.20 -20.75 49.71
C LYS A 8 -19.39 -19.44 48.95
N GLU A 9 -19.76 -19.50 47.68
CA GLU A 9 -20.78 -18.60 47.17
C GLU A 9 -21.49 -19.21 45.94
N MET A 10 -22.76 -19.54 46.14
CA MET A 10 -23.75 -19.76 45.09
C MET A 10 -24.56 -18.47 45.04
N THR A 11 -24.72 -17.87 43.86
CA THR A 11 -25.73 -16.83 43.64
C THR A 11 -26.63 -17.26 42.49
N GLU A 12 -27.85 -17.56 42.92
CA GLU A 12 -29.06 -17.87 42.18
C GLU A 12 -29.75 -16.56 41.82
N ILE A 13 -30.19 -16.38 40.56
CA ILE A 13 -31.38 -15.59 40.24
C ILE A 13 -32.08 -16.26 39.06
N GLY A 14 -33.25 -16.86 39.33
CA GLY A 14 -34.26 -17.16 38.32
C GLY A 14 -35.34 -16.08 38.25
N SER A 15 -36.02 -15.99 37.11
CA SER A 15 -37.45 -15.65 37.04
C SER A 15 -38.04 -16.00 35.67
N GLN A 16 -39.29 -16.43 35.73
CA GLN A 16 -40.10 -17.16 34.74
C GLN A 16 -41.20 -16.26 34.11
N LYS A 17 -41.59 -16.60 32.85
CA LYS A 17 -42.97 -16.67 32.26
C LYS A 17 -43.82 -15.39 32.13
N ASP A 18 -44.80 -15.21 31.24
CA ASP A 18 -45.47 -15.93 30.12
C ASP A 18 -46.23 -14.85 29.29
N ASP A 19 -46.54 -15.08 28.01
CA ASP A 19 -47.90 -14.97 27.43
C ASP A 19 -47.94 -15.04 25.88
N THR A 20 -48.98 -15.71 25.38
CA THR A 20 -49.23 -16.20 24.02
C THR A 20 -50.17 -15.26 23.25
N ILE A 21 -49.94 -15.01 21.94
CA ILE A 21 -51.00 -14.82 20.93
C ILE A 21 -50.53 -15.39 19.57
N ALA A 22 -51.38 -16.20 18.95
CA ALA A 22 -51.22 -16.80 17.62
C ALA A 22 -51.72 -15.85 16.51
N ASP A 23 -51.10 -15.89 15.33
CA ASP A 23 -51.82 -15.70 14.06
C ASP A 23 -51.08 -16.40 12.90
N ASP A 24 -51.87 -16.95 11.99
CA ASP A 24 -51.54 -17.92 10.96
C ASP A 24 -51.56 -17.21 9.60
N ASN A 25 -50.44 -17.12 8.90
CA ASN A 25 -50.49 -16.85 7.46
C ASN A 25 -49.25 -17.37 6.72
N LYS A 26 -49.50 -18.23 5.75
CA LYS A 26 -48.51 -18.92 4.92
C LYS A 26 -48.40 -18.21 3.58
N GLN A 27 -47.24 -17.63 3.28
CA GLN A 27 -46.79 -17.43 1.89
C GLN A 27 -45.26 -17.19 1.82
N ASP A 28 -44.62 -18.12 1.11
CA ASP A 28 -43.44 -18.00 0.23
C ASP A 28 -42.39 -16.92 0.56
N GLU A 29 -41.18 -17.35 0.94
CA GLU A 29 -39.94 -16.72 0.45
C GLU A 29 -38.72 -17.58 0.79
N THR A 30 -38.07 -18.07 -0.26
CA THR A 30 -36.72 -18.65 -0.22
C THR A 30 -35.71 -17.58 0.19
N SER A 31 -35.52 -17.32 1.47
CA SER A 31 -34.35 -16.57 1.91
C SER A 31 -33.93 -16.91 3.35
N ASN A 32 -32.63 -17.13 3.49
CA ASN A 32 -31.88 -16.85 4.71
C ASN A 32 -31.80 -17.89 5.86
N VAL A 33 -31.84 -19.20 5.59
CA VAL A 33 -31.53 -20.24 6.60
C VAL A 33 -30.02 -20.33 6.94
N PHE A 34 -29.15 -19.60 6.23
CA PHE A 34 -27.69 -19.63 6.47
C PHE A 34 -27.15 -18.50 7.36
N SER A 35 -27.98 -17.54 7.77
CA SER A 35 -27.52 -16.40 8.59
C SER A 35 -27.34 -16.73 10.07
N ASP A 36 -27.91 -17.85 10.55
CA ASP A 36 -27.84 -18.29 11.96
C ASP A 36 -26.88 -19.46 12.22
N LEU A 37 -25.97 -19.74 11.28
CA LEU A 37 -24.78 -20.52 11.64
C LEU A 37 -23.95 -19.68 12.59
N ARG A 38 -23.99 -20.02 13.88
CA ARG A 38 -23.18 -19.46 14.97
C ARG A 38 -21.72 -19.37 14.54
N ARG A 39 -21.35 -18.25 13.91
CA ARG A 39 -20.00 -18.01 13.43
C ARG A 39 -19.14 -17.91 14.68
N SER A 40 -18.15 -18.78 14.79
CA SER A 40 -17.22 -18.74 15.91
C SER A 40 -16.65 -17.33 16.04
N THR A 41 -16.96 -16.65 17.14
CA THR A 41 -16.38 -15.35 17.53
C THR A 41 -14.95 -15.47 18.04
N ARG A 42 -14.41 -16.70 18.11
CA ARG A 42 -13.05 -16.94 18.58
C ARG A 42 -12.05 -16.39 17.56
N GLU A 43 -11.16 -15.51 18.02
CA GLU A 43 -10.02 -15.05 17.22
C GLU A 43 -9.22 -16.25 16.72
N VAL A 44 -9.05 -16.33 15.40
CA VAL A 44 -8.21 -17.35 14.77
C VAL A 44 -6.75 -16.95 15.00
N LYS A 45 -6.13 -17.52 16.03
CA LYS A 45 -4.68 -17.39 16.27
C LYS A 45 -3.96 -18.50 15.51
N TYR A 46 -2.98 -18.11 14.72
CA TYR A 46 -2.11 -19.06 14.03
C TYR A 46 -1.28 -19.86 15.03
N THR A 47 -0.86 -21.06 14.64
CA THR A 47 0.18 -21.79 15.37
C THR A 47 1.49 -21.01 15.28
N ASP A 48 2.34 -21.13 16.30
CA ASP A 48 3.62 -20.39 16.39
C ASP A 48 4.45 -20.54 15.11
N ARG A 49 4.58 -21.78 14.60
CA ARG A 49 5.28 -22.07 13.34
C ARG A 49 4.71 -21.34 12.12
N MET A 50 3.39 -21.18 12.03
CA MET A 50 2.75 -20.49 10.91
C MET A 50 2.89 -18.96 11.04
N SER A 51 2.90 -18.45 12.27
CA SER A 51 3.18 -17.05 12.55
C SER A 51 4.62 -16.68 12.18
N GLU A 52 5.59 -17.50 12.57
CA GLU A 52 7.00 -17.36 12.21
C GLU A 52 7.20 -17.34 10.70
N TYR A 53 6.60 -18.31 9.98
CA TYR A 53 6.69 -18.37 8.53
C TYR A 53 6.15 -17.09 7.85
N ARG A 54 4.98 -16.60 8.28
CA ARG A 54 4.43 -15.35 7.73
C ARG A 54 5.33 -14.14 8.03
N GLN A 55 5.89 -14.08 9.23
CA GLN A 55 6.81 -13.01 9.60
C GLN A 55 8.09 -13.04 8.76
N GLU A 56 8.63 -14.23 8.49
CA GLU A 56 9.80 -14.42 7.63
C GLU A 56 9.51 -13.97 6.20
N GLU A 57 8.37 -14.38 5.63
CA GLU A 57 7.94 -13.98 4.29
C GLU A 57 7.71 -12.47 4.18
N PHE A 58 7.15 -11.85 5.22
CA PHE A 58 7.01 -10.40 5.31
C PHE A 58 8.38 -9.71 5.31
N ASN A 59 9.31 -10.19 6.14
CA ASN A 59 10.66 -9.64 6.25
C ASN A 59 11.45 -9.76 4.93
N LYS A 60 11.32 -10.89 4.22
CA LYS A 60 11.93 -11.10 2.90
C LYS A 60 11.41 -10.08 1.88
N ARG A 61 10.09 -9.88 1.79
CA ARG A 61 9.52 -8.89 0.86
C ARG A 61 9.90 -7.46 1.24
N LYS A 62 9.93 -7.14 2.55
CA LYS A 62 10.40 -5.85 3.06
C LYS A 62 11.85 -5.57 2.65
N GLN A 63 12.76 -6.54 2.75
CA GLN A 63 14.15 -6.38 2.32
C GLN A 63 14.26 -6.13 0.81
N LYS A 64 13.46 -6.82 -0.01
CA LYS A 64 13.41 -6.58 -1.45
C LYS A 64 12.95 -5.15 -1.77
N LEU A 65 11.87 -4.69 -1.13
CA LEU A 65 11.39 -3.31 -1.28
C LEU A 65 12.48 -2.29 -0.93
N MET A 66 13.18 -2.47 0.20
CA MET A 66 14.25 -1.55 0.62
C MET A 66 15.41 -1.53 -0.37
N THR A 67 15.78 -2.67 -0.93
CA THR A 67 16.83 -2.77 -1.95
C THR A 67 16.46 -1.97 -3.21
N ILE A 68 15.20 -2.04 -3.65
CA ILE A 68 14.72 -1.34 -4.84
C ILE A 68 14.58 0.16 -4.55
N PHE A 69 14.14 0.51 -3.34
CA PHE A 69 14.14 1.90 -2.88
C PHE A 69 15.54 2.51 -2.85
N ASP A 70 16.56 1.77 -2.43
CA ASP A 70 17.96 2.22 -2.48
C ASP A 70 18.43 2.45 -3.92
N LYS A 71 18.11 1.53 -4.84
CA LYS A 71 18.39 1.71 -6.27
C LYS A 71 17.70 2.94 -6.84
N TRP A 72 16.45 3.18 -6.48
CA TRP A 72 15.70 4.38 -6.87
C TRP A 72 16.38 5.65 -6.35
N LYS A 73 16.77 5.71 -5.07
CA LYS A 73 17.49 6.86 -4.50
C LYS A 73 18.77 7.17 -5.26
N ASP A 74 19.54 6.14 -5.59
CA ASP A 74 20.79 6.32 -6.34
C ASP A 74 20.52 6.78 -7.78
N ASN A 75 19.46 6.28 -8.42
CA ASN A 75 19.05 6.78 -9.72
C ASN A 75 18.67 8.28 -9.65
N VAL A 76 17.80 8.67 -8.72
CA VAL A 76 17.40 10.07 -8.54
C VAL A 76 18.60 10.98 -8.30
N ARG A 77 19.58 10.56 -7.49
CA ARG A 77 20.82 11.31 -7.29
C ARG A 77 21.61 11.48 -8.59
N LYS A 78 21.74 10.42 -9.38
CA LYS A 78 22.40 10.47 -10.70
C LYS A 78 21.66 11.42 -11.65
N CYS A 79 20.34 11.27 -11.78
CA CYS A 79 19.51 12.14 -12.62
C CYS A 79 19.63 13.61 -12.21
N ARG A 80 19.54 13.94 -10.92
CA ARG A 80 19.73 15.31 -10.42
C ARG A 80 21.11 15.87 -10.76
N ASN A 81 22.16 15.05 -10.72
CA ASN A 81 23.51 15.48 -11.11
C ASN A 81 23.64 15.70 -12.61
N LEU A 82 22.99 14.87 -13.44
CA LEU A 82 22.92 15.08 -14.89
C LEU A 82 22.21 16.41 -15.18
N LEU A 83 21.07 16.67 -14.54
CA LEU A 83 20.31 17.91 -14.71
C LEU A 83 21.07 19.18 -14.26
N LYS A 84 22.16 19.10 -13.51
CA LYS A 84 23.00 20.29 -13.25
C LYS A 84 23.74 20.77 -14.50
N LYS A 85 23.90 19.90 -15.49
CA LYS A 85 24.56 20.19 -16.77
C LYS A 85 23.52 20.35 -17.87
N GLU A 86 23.93 20.95 -18.97
CA GLU A 86 23.15 20.93 -20.19
C GLU A 86 23.05 19.49 -20.70
N CYS A 87 21.82 19.03 -20.94
CA CYS A 87 21.51 17.66 -21.33
C CYS A 87 20.79 17.68 -22.67
N GLN A 88 21.12 16.72 -23.54
CA GLN A 88 20.39 16.50 -24.78
C GLN A 88 19.00 15.92 -24.50
N GLU A 89 18.09 16.06 -25.47
CA GLU A 89 16.73 15.53 -25.41
C GLU A 89 16.70 14.03 -25.06
N SER A 90 17.54 13.22 -25.70
CA SER A 90 17.65 11.78 -25.45
C SER A 90 17.91 11.45 -23.98
N VAL A 91 18.85 12.17 -23.35
CA VAL A 91 19.20 12.00 -21.94
C VAL A 91 18.02 12.37 -21.03
N LEU A 92 17.24 13.39 -21.39
CA LEU A 92 16.05 13.78 -20.63
C LEU A 92 14.96 12.70 -20.71
N VAL A 93 14.77 12.09 -21.89
CA VAL A 93 13.84 10.96 -22.07
C VAL A 93 14.30 9.75 -21.25
N ASP A 94 15.58 9.40 -21.28
CA ASP A 94 16.14 8.29 -20.48
C ASP A 94 15.95 8.52 -18.97
N ILE A 95 16.06 9.77 -18.51
CA ILE A 95 15.76 10.13 -17.12
C ILE A 95 14.29 9.86 -16.80
N ILE A 96 13.36 10.25 -17.68
CA ILE A 96 11.93 10.01 -17.48
C ILE A 96 11.65 8.52 -17.34
N ASP A 97 12.13 7.72 -18.27
CA ASP A 97 11.86 6.28 -18.31
C ASP A 97 12.46 5.57 -17.11
N SER A 98 13.73 5.87 -16.78
CA SER A 98 14.40 5.24 -15.63
C SER A 98 13.76 5.61 -14.28
N VAL A 99 13.35 6.86 -14.09
CA VAL A 99 12.69 7.31 -12.85
C VAL A 99 11.31 6.68 -12.72
N LYS A 100 10.49 6.71 -13.78
CA LYS A 100 9.15 6.09 -13.77
C LYS A 100 9.18 4.59 -13.57
N HIS A 101 10.14 3.90 -14.18
CA HIS A 101 10.30 2.47 -14.04
C HIS A 101 10.63 2.07 -12.60
N LEU A 102 11.62 2.76 -12.00
CA LEU A 102 12.02 2.46 -10.61
C LEU A 102 10.95 2.90 -9.59
N GLU A 103 10.28 4.03 -9.81
CA GLU A 103 9.14 4.45 -8.97
C GLU A 103 8.04 3.39 -8.99
N SER A 104 7.60 2.97 -10.19
CA SER A 104 6.59 1.92 -10.36
C SER A 104 6.99 0.63 -9.65
N SER A 105 8.26 0.23 -9.76
CA SER A 105 8.77 -0.97 -9.08
C SER A 105 8.74 -0.84 -7.55
N VAL A 106 9.07 0.34 -7.00
CA VAL A 106 8.94 0.60 -5.55
C VAL A 106 7.47 0.48 -5.11
N VAL A 107 6.55 1.08 -5.86
CA VAL A 107 5.11 1.07 -5.54
C VAL A 107 4.55 -0.35 -5.64
N GLU A 108 4.87 -1.11 -6.68
CA GLU A 108 4.43 -2.49 -6.86
C GLU A 108 4.86 -3.38 -5.68
N HIS A 109 6.13 -3.34 -5.29
CA HIS A 109 6.62 -4.11 -4.16
C HIS A 109 6.09 -3.65 -2.80
N PHE A 110 5.68 -2.38 -2.70
CA PHE A 110 5.01 -1.88 -1.51
C PHE A 110 3.58 -2.41 -1.42
N GLU A 111 2.84 -2.43 -2.52
CA GLU A 111 1.50 -3.02 -2.58
C GLU A 111 1.55 -4.52 -2.28
N ASP A 112 2.51 -5.24 -2.84
CA ASP A 112 2.77 -6.66 -2.50
C ASP A 112 2.97 -6.85 -0.99
N LEU A 113 3.79 -6.00 -0.37
CA LEU A 113 4.06 -6.06 1.07
C LEU A 113 2.79 -5.77 1.89
N ARG A 114 1.94 -4.87 1.41
CA ARG A 114 0.68 -4.47 2.06
C ARG A 114 -0.32 -5.61 2.13
N THR A 115 -0.33 -6.49 1.13
CA THR A 115 -1.23 -7.66 1.12
C THR A 115 -0.90 -8.71 2.19
N LEU A 116 0.32 -8.68 2.76
CA LEU A 116 0.78 -9.72 3.68
C LEU A 116 0.58 -9.39 5.15
N GLY A 117 0.46 -8.10 5.49
CA GLY A 117 0.34 -7.69 6.87
C GLY A 117 0.48 -6.18 7.07
N THR A 118 0.57 -5.80 8.34
CA THR A 118 0.63 -4.39 8.75
C THR A 118 1.96 -3.75 8.36
N ILE A 119 1.90 -2.73 7.51
CA ILE A 119 3.04 -1.91 7.13
C ILE A 119 3.36 -0.91 8.23
N THR A 120 4.65 -0.69 8.51
CA THR A 120 5.07 0.33 9.46
C THR A 120 4.97 1.74 8.85
N PRO A 121 4.58 2.76 9.63
CA PRO A 121 4.47 4.14 9.13
C PRO A 121 5.77 4.71 8.55
N GLU A 122 6.93 4.18 8.93
CA GLU A 122 8.21 4.55 8.34
C GLU A 122 8.32 4.13 6.86
N ILE A 123 7.88 2.92 6.53
CA ILE A 123 7.94 2.39 5.16
C ILE A 123 6.97 3.15 4.27
N ALA A 124 5.74 3.37 4.74
CA ALA A 124 4.75 4.15 4.01
C ALA A 124 5.27 5.55 3.65
N ARG A 125 5.82 6.29 4.63
CA ARG A 125 6.42 7.62 4.39
C ARG A 125 7.59 7.60 3.39
N LYS A 126 8.38 6.52 3.35
CA LYS A 126 9.46 6.38 2.36
C LYS A 126 8.90 6.26 0.95
N VAL A 127 7.82 5.50 0.77
CA VAL A 127 7.15 5.34 -0.53
C VAL A 127 6.43 6.63 -0.94
N ASP A 128 5.75 7.31 -0.01
CA ASP A 128 5.14 8.62 -0.28
C ASP A 128 6.20 9.65 -0.75
N ALA A 129 7.36 9.67 -0.07
CA ALA A 129 8.49 10.50 -0.48
C ALA A 129 9.05 10.08 -1.83
N CYS A 130 9.03 8.78 -2.17
CA CYS A 130 9.44 8.27 -3.48
C CYS A 130 8.58 8.87 -4.60
N VAL A 131 7.26 8.77 -4.46
CA VAL A 131 6.29 9.31 -5.42
C VAL A 131 6.44 10.83 -5.56
N ALA A 132 6.50 11.55 -4.43
CA ALA A 132 6.62 13.00 -4.45
C ALA A 132 7.92 13.46 -5.13
N ILE A 133 9.06 12.86 -4.78
CA ILE A 133 10.36 13.22 -5.35
C ILE A 133 10.44 12.88 -6.85
N SER A 134 9.89 11.73 -7.26
CA SER A 134 9.84 11.37 -8.68
C SER A 134 8.98 12.35 -9.47
N ALA A 135 7.81 12.73 -8.95
CA ALA A 135 6.94 13.72 -9.60
C ALA A 135 7.63 15.07 -9.79
N ASP A 136 8.29 15.59 -8.75
CA ASP A 136 9.04 16.85 -8.80
C ASP A 136 10.19 16.80 -9.81
N LEU A 137 10.91 15.67 -9.84
CA LEU A 137 12.01 15.45 -10.78
C LEU A 137 11.48 15.41 -12.23
N LEU A 138 10.43 14.63 -12.48
CA LEU A 138 9.81 14.50 -13.80
C LEU A 138 9.24 15.84 -14.30
N LYS A 139 8.65 16.64 -13.40
CA LYS A 139 8.21 17.99 -13.73
C LYS A 139 9.37 18.84 -14.25
N THR A 140 10.49 18.86 -13.54
CA THR A 140 11.69 19.61 -13.92
C THR A 140 12.23 19.16 -15.29
N VAL A 141 12.22 17.84 -15.55
CA VAL A 141 12.68 17.27 -16.82
C VAL A 141 11.75 17.65 -17.98
N ASN A 142 10.44 17.55 -17.77
CA ASN A 142 9.44 17.92 -18.77
C ASN A 142 9.50 19.42 -19.13
N GLU A 143 9.70 20.30 -18.15
CA GLU A 143 9.88 21.74 -18.40
C GLU A 143 11.05 21.99 -19.35
N ARG A 144 12.19 21.30 -19.16
CA ARG A 144 13.34 21.41 -20.06
C ARG A 144 13.07 20.89 -21.46
N LEU A 145 12.38 19.75 -21.57
CA LEU A 145 11.95 19.23 -22.88
C LEU A 145 11.05 20.23 -23.61
N CYS A 146 10.10 20.86 -22.90
CA CYS A 146 9.26 21.90 -23.49
C CYS A 146 10.07 23.09 -24.01
N GLU A 147 11.12 23.53 -23.28
CA GLU A 147 11.99 24.61 -23.75
C GLU A 147 12.78 24.24 -25.01
N ILE A 148 13.28 23.01 -25.10
CA ILE A 148 13.94 22.49 -26.31
C ILE A 148 12.97 22.54 -27.50
N VAL A 149 11.77 21.99 -27.32
CA VAL A 149 10.74 21.95 -28.39
C VAL A 149 10.35 23.36 -28.83
N LYS A 150 10.13 24.30 -27.90
CA LYS A 150 9.83 25.70 -28.22
C LYS A 150 10.95 26.34 -29.04
N SER A 151 12.21 26.12 -28.64
CA SER A 151 13.38 26.63 -29.36
C SER A 151 13.42 26.11 -30.80
N LEU A 152 13.22 24.80 -31.00
CA LEU A 152 13.18 24.19 -32.32
C LEU A 152 12.05 24.78 -33.19
N ILE A 153 10.85 24.96 -32.63
CA ILE A 153 9.72 25.58 -33.35
C ILE A 153 10.07 27.01 -33.80
N CYS A 154 10.71 27.80 -32.94
CA CYS A 154 11.13 29.17 -33.28
C CYS A 154 12.17 29.19 -34.40
N LEU A 155 13.13 28.25 -34.39
CA LEU A 155 14.14 28.13 -35.44
C LEU A 155 13.53 27.74 -36.79
N VAL A 156 12.62 26.76 -36.80
CA VAL A 156 11.90 26.34 -38.02
C VAL A 156 11.07 27.49 -38.58
N LYS A 157 10.35 28.23 -37.73
CA LYS A 157 9.58 29.41 -38.15
C LYS A 157 10.46 30.50 -38.74
N ARG A 158 11.65 30.74 -38.17
CA ARG A 158 12.61 31.72 -38.70
C ARG A 158 13.11 31.31 -40.08
N ALA A 159 13.54 30.05 -40.24
CA ALA A 159 14.03 29.53 -41.51
C ALA A 159 12.96 29.63 -42.63
N ALA A 160 11.69 29.43 -42.30
CA ALA A 160 10.58 29.55 -43.24
C ALA A 160 10.26 31.01 -43.66
N LEU A 161 10.64 32.01 -42.85
CA LEU A 161 10.49 33.44 -43.21
C LEU A 161 11.65 33.95 -44.07
N GLU A 162 12.79 33.27 -44.01
CA GLU A 162 14.02 33.61 -44.76
C GLU A 162 14.12 32.86 -46.10
N SER A 163 13.18 31.96 -46.40
CA SER A 163 13.06 31.21 -47.66
C SER A 163 11.98 31.80 -48.56
#